data_AF-A0A6C0DFK0-F1
#
_entry.id   AF-A0A6C0DFK0-F1
#
_cell.length_a   1.000
_cell.length_b   1.000
_cell.length_c   1.000
_cell.angle_alpha   90.00
_cell.angle_beta   90.00
_cell.angle_gamma   90.00
#
_symmetry.space_group_name_H-M   'P 1'
#
loop_
_entity.id
_entity.type
_entity.pdbx_description
1 polymer ?
#
loop_
_entity_poly.entity_id
_entity_poly.type
_entity_poly.pdbx_seq_one_letter_code
_entity_poly.pdbx_strand_id
1 'polypeptide(L)'
;MDIEKLLKALDNEDNSKLLNLTNKKLKEMKFEILKELDLTRNELVEYMTKLKDYQYIDEINEIRYGRFIRWIPLKDPENIHLATGGVVCEIKVLDTGVSIICKNFAKRHYHLVFDECLIFQKLTDQEQVLLSALDHLDSTNEHT
;
A
#
# COMPACT_ATOMS: atom_id res chain seq x y z
N MET A 1 15.58 4.40 22.31
CA MET A 1 14.61 5.16 21.51
C MET A 1 13.32 5.17 22.32
N ASP A 2 12.89 6.32 22.82
CA ASP A 2 11.78 6.40 23.78
C ASP A 2 10.44 6.12 23.10
N ILE A 3 9.94 4.90 23.28
CA ILE A 3 8.63 4.44 22.80
C ILE A 3 7.53 5.36 23.33
N GLU A 4 7.65 5.84 24.56
CA GLU A 4 6.72 6.79 25.18
C GLU A 4 6.68 8.16 24.49
N LYS A 5 7.81 8.60 23.93
CA LYS A 5 7.90 9.86 23.19
C LYS A 5 7.31 9.71 21.78
N LEU A 6 7.39 8.51 21.21
CA LEU A 6 6.71 8.14 19.97
C LEU A 6 5.19 8.09 20.18
N LEU A 7 4.73 7.43 21.25
CA LEU A 7 3.32 7.34 21.65
C LEU A 7 2.71 8.72 21.90
N LYS A 8 3.42 9.60 22.63
CA LYS A 8 2.98 11.00 22.81
C LYS A 8 2.92 11.80 21.50
N ALA A 9 3.72 11.46 20.49
CA ALA A 9 3.61 12.09 19.17
C ALA A 9 2.44 11.51 18.35
N LEU A 10 1.97 10.31 18.71
CA LEU A 10 0.81 9.63 18.12
C LEU A 10 -0.53 10.05 18.76
N ASP A 11 -0.53 10.75 19.90
CA ASP A 11 -1.74 11.23 20.61
C ASP A 11 -2.41 12.48 19.99
N ASN A 12 -1.94 12.99 18.84
CA ASN A 12 -2.69 14.02 18.10
C ASN A 12 -3.82 13.36 17.29
N GLU A 13 -5.01 13.96 17.29
CA GLU A 13 -6.25 13.42 16.68
C GLU A 13 -6.10 12.94 15.20
N ASP A 14 -5.14 13.50 14.45
CA ASP A 14 -4.78 13.08 13.08
C ASP A 14 -4.18 11.66 12.99
N ASN A 15 -3.60 11.13 14.07
CA ASN A 15 -2.85 9.86 14.10
C ASN A 15 -3.68 8.64 14.53
N SER A 16 -4.98 8.81 14.78
CA SER A 16 -5.92 7.72 15.06
C SER A 16 -5.97 6.65 13.95
N LYS A 17 -5.70 7.03 12.69
CA LYS A 17 -5.56 6.11 11.56
C LYS A 17 -4.31 5.23 11.67
N LEU A 18 -3.19 5.74 12.21
CA LEU A 18 -1.93 5.02 12.36
C LEU A 18 -1.97 4.00 13.52
N LEU A 19 -2.64 4.32 14.63
CA LEU A 19 -2.79 3.41 15.77
C LEU A 19 -3.53 2.11 15.41
N ASN A 20 -4.33 2.14 14.33
CA ASN A 20 -5.06 0.99 13.84
C ASN A 20 -4.36 0.25 12.69
N LEU A 21 -3.14 0.60 12.32
CA LEU A 21 -2.40 -0.04 11.22
C LEU A 21 -1.28 -0.91 11.80
N THR A 22 -1.54 -2.21 11.95
CA THR A 22 -0.51 -3.23 12.22
C THR A 22 -0.10 -3.96 10.95
N ASN A 23 1.04 -4.65 10.97
CA ASN A 23 1.42 -5.53 9.86
C ASN A 23 0.36 -6.60 9.61
N LYS A 24 -0.32 -7.07 10.67
CA LYS A 24 -1.44 -8.01 10.58
C LYS A 24 -2.59 -7.43 9.75
N LYS A 25 -3.08 -6.23 10.09
CA LYS A 25 -4.17 -5.58 9.37
C LYS A 25 -3.80 -5.22 7.93
N LEU A 26 -2.59 -4.70 7.69
CA LEU A 26 -2.10 -4.44 6.34
C LEU A 26 -2.05 -5.72 5.48
N LYS A 27 -1.65 -6.84 6.09
CA LYS A 27 -1.64 -8.14 5.42
C LYS A 27 -3.05 -8.65 5.14
N GLU A 28 -3.98 -8.50 6.09
CA GLU A 28 -5.38 -8.88 5.93
C GLU A 28 -6.04 -8.07 4.80
N MET A 29 -5.89 -6.74 4.78
CA MET A 29 -6.44 -5.89 3.71
C MET A 29 -5.93 -6.29 2.33
N LYS A 30 -4.62 -6.53 2.18
CA LYS A 30 -4.04 -7.02 0.92
C LYS A 30 -4.58 -8.40 0.54
N PHE A 31 -4.74 -9.28 1.51
CA PHE A 31 -5.23 -10.62 1.27
C PHE A 31 -6.67 -10.61 0.78
N GLU A 32 -7.55 -9.85 1.45
CA GLU A 32 -8.96 -9.75 1.06
C GLU A 32 -9.08 -9.17 -0.36
N ILE A 33 -8.41 -8.06 -0.67
CA ILE A 33 -8.54 -7.45 -2.01
C ILE A 33 -7.96 -8.33 -3.13
N LEU A 34 -6.88 -9.08 -2.86
CA LEU A 34 -6.29 -10.00 -3.85
C LEU A 34 -7.12 -11.28 -4.01
N LYS A 35 -7.90 -11.66 -3.00
CA LYS A 35 -8.77 -12.84 -3.04
C LYS A 35 -10.03 -12.61 -3.87
N GLU A 36 -10.45 -11.36 -4.03
CA GLU A 36 -11.52 -10.97 -4.95
C GLU A 36 -11.11 -11.10 -6.43
N LEU A 37 -9.82 -11.27 -6.72
CA LEU A 37 -9.32 -11.54 -8.06
C LEU A 37 -9.38 -13.05 -8.36
N ASP A 38 -9.59 -13.42 -9.62
CA ASP A 38 -9.56 -14.82 -10.08
C ASP A 38 -8.12 -15.35 -10.20
N LEU A 39 -7.41 -15.35 -9.07
CA LEU A 39 -6.03 -15.81 -8.96
C LEU A 39 -6.00 -17.26 -8.48
N THR A 40 -5.11 -18.06 -9.07
CA THR A 40 -4.79 -19.35 -8.48
C THR A 40 -4.13 -19.15 -7.11
N ARG A 41 -4.21 -20.18 -6.25
CA ARG A 41 -3.56 -20.16 -4.93
C ARG A 41 -2.06 -19.82 -5.01
N ASN A 42 -1.38 -20.30 -6.05
CA ASN A 42 0.06 -20.06 -6.23
C ASN A 42 0.33 -18.59 -6.56
N GLU A 43 -0.47 -18.00 -7.46
CA GLU A 43 -0.35 -16.58 -7.80
C GLU A 43 -0.67 -15.68 -6.61
N LEU A 44 -1.70 -16.00 -5.83
CA LEU A 44 -2.04 -15.26 -4.61
C LEU A 44 -0.86 -15.25 -3.62
N VAL A 45 -0.23 -16.41 -3.39
CA VAL A 45 0.97 -16.52 -2.52
C VAL A 45 2.13 -15.72 -3.10
N GLU A 46 2.34 -15.79 -4.41
CA GLU A 46 3.39 -15.05 -5.10
C GLU A 46 3.19 -13.54 -4.97
N TYR A 47 1.96 -13.05 -5.14
CA TYR A 47 1.61 -11.63 -5.08
C TYR A 47 1.75 -11.12 -3.66
N MET A 48 1.23 -11.86 -2.67
CA MET A 48 1.42 -11.54 -1.25
C MET A 48 2.90 -11.45 -0.87
N THR A 49 3.74 -12.33 -1.43
CA THR A 49 5.20 -12.30 -1.20
C THR A 49 5.83 -11.07 -1.84
N LYS A 50 5.48 -10.78 -3.10
CA LYS A 50 5.98 -9.61 -3.85
C LYS A 50 5.51 -8.27 -3.26
N LEU A 51 4.40 -8.27 -2.53
CA LEU A 51 3.76 -7.10 -1.93
C LEU A 51 3.96 -7.05 -0.41
N LYS A 52 4.87 -7.84 0.18
CA LYS A 52 5.11 -7.90 1.63
C LYS A 52 5.26 -6.50 2.24
N ASP A 53 6.15 -5.69 1.67
CA ASP A 53 6.53 -4.36 2.18
C ASP A 53 5.69 -3.23 1.56
N TYR A 54 4.52 -3.57 1.01
CA TYR A 54 3.60 -2.63 0.39
C TYR A 54 2.32 -2.53 1.21
N GLN A 55 1.67 -1.38 1.19
CA GLN A 55 0.30 -1.16 1.66
C GLN A 55 -0.63 -1.05 0.46
N TYR A 56 -1.85 -1.59 0.59
CA TYR A 56 -2.92 -1.32 -0.36
C TYR A 56 -3.40 0.12 -0.19
N ILE A 57 -3.67 0.83 -1.28
CA ILE A 57 -4.14 2.21 -1.27
C ILE A 57 -5.56 2.24 -1.87
N ASP A 58 -6.53 2.64 -1.05
CA ASP A 58 -7.94 2.71 -1.42
C ASP A 58 -8.38 4.15 -1.72
N GLU A 59 -7.75 5.14 -1.07
CA GLU A 59 -8.03 6.56 -1.30
C GLU A 59 -6.87 7.27 -2.01
N ILE A 60 -7.20 8.11 -3.01
CA ILE A 60 -6.20 8.84 -3.79
C ILE A 60 -5.31 9.78 -2.96
N ASN A 61 -5.85 10.33 -1.87
CA ASN A 61 -5.13 11.22 -0.95
C ASN A 61 -3.99 10.51 -0.18
N GLU A 62 -3.97 9.18 -0.15
CA GLU A 62 -2.94 8.36 0.49
C GLU A 62 -1.73 8.12 -0.43
N ILE A 63 -1.89 8.32 -1.74
CA ILE A 63 -0.78 8.23 -2.69
C ILE A 63 0.20 9.37 -2.45
N ARG A 64 1.48 9.03 -2.32
CA ARG A 64 2.54 9.99 -2.07
C ARG A 64 3.47 10.09 -3.28
N TYR A 65 3.71 11.33 -3.71
CA TYR A 65 4.71 11.64 -4.73
C TYR A 65 6.09 11.09 -4.35
N GLY A 66 6.82 10.59 -5.36
CA GLY A 66 8.15 10.03 -5.18
C GLY A 66 8.18 8.63 -4.54
N ARG A 67 7.04 8.05 -4.16
CA ARG A 67 6.96 6.66 -3.71
C ARG A 67 6.90 5.69 -4.88
N PHE A 68 7.44 4.50 -4.65
CA PHE A 68 7.33 3.40 -5.59
C PHE A 68 5.98 2.71 -5.38
N ILE A 69 5.22 2.55 -6.45
CA ILE A 69 3.96 1.81 -6.45
C ILE A 69 4.05 0.61 -7.39
N ARG A 70 3.29 -0.43 -7.06
CA ARG A 70 2.90 -1.52 -7.96
C ARG A 70 1.40 -1.49 -8.13
N TRP A 71 0.90 -2.03 -9.22
CA TRP A 71 -0.53 -2.06 -9.46
C TRP A 71 -0.94 -3.32 -10.21
N ILE A 72 -2.22 -3.65 -10.10
CA ILE A 72 -2.89 -4.69 -10.90
C ILE A 72 -3.96 -3.97 -11.74
N PRO A 73 -3.81 -3.92 -13.07
CA PRO A 73 -4.84 -3.37 -13.94
C PRO A 73 -6.11 -4.22 -13.87
N LEU A 74 -7.28 -3.57 -13.73
CA LEU A 74 -8.59 -4.23 -13.69
C LEU A 74 -9.36 -4.15 -15.01
N LYS A 75 -8.77 -3.51 -16.02
CA LYS A 75 -9.40 -3.27 -17.32
C LYS A 75 -9.65 -4.54 -18.13
N ASP A 76 -8.83 -5.57 -17.92
CA ASP A 76 -8.92 -6.86 -18.61
C ASP A 76 -8.96 -8.01 -17.58
N PRO A 77 -10.17 -8.47 -17.19
CA PRO A 77 -10.33 -9.51 -16.18
C PRO A 77 -9.68 -10.85 -16.54
N GLU A 78 -9.46 -11.14 -17.82
CA GLU A 78 -8.82 -12.38 -18.29
C GLU A 78 -7.30 -12.32 -18.18
N ASN A 79 -6.73 -11.14 -17.93
CA ASN A 79 -5.29 -10.90 -17.88
C ASN A 79 -4.88 -10.17 -16.59
N ILE A 80 -5.19 -10.78 -15.46
CA ILE A 80 -4.76 -10.31 -14.15
C ILE A 80 -3.25 -10.51 -14.02
N HIS A 81 -2.52 -9.40 -13.86
CA HIS A 81 -1.09 -9.45 -13.63
C HIS A 81 -0.61 -8.33 -12.70
N LEU A 82 0.36 -8.65 -11.83
CA LEU A 82 1.05 -7.66 -11.01
C LEU A 82 2.11 -6.93 -11.84
N ALA A 83 1.86 -5.65 -12.14
CA ALA A 83 2.81 -4.81 -12.86
C ALA A 83 4.11 -4.60 -12.05
N THR A 84 5.24 -4.51 -12.76
CA THR A 84 6.58 -4.34 -12.15
C THR A 84 6.66 -3.13 -11.23
N GLY A 85 5.90 -2.07 -11.54
CA GLY A 85 5.79 -0.85 -10.75
C GLY A 85 6.58 0.33 -11.30
N GLY A 86 6.49 1.46 -10.59
CA GLY A 86 7.17 2.71 -10.93
C GLY A 86 7.07 3.73 -9.81
N VAL A 87 7.88 4.79 -9.91
CA VAL A 87 7.87 5.91 -8.97
C VAL A 87 6.82 6.93 -9.41
N VAL A 88 5.91 7.29 -8.51
CA VAL A 88 4.88 8.31 -8.73
C VAL A 88 5.54 9.66 -8.98
N CYS A 89 5.26 10.26 -10.12
CA CYS A 89 5.80 11.54 -10.56
C CYS A 89 4.75 12.64 -10.58
N GLU A 90 3.52 12.30 -11.00
CA GLU A 90 2.45 13.27 -11.18
C GLU A 90 1.09 12.59 -10.89
N ILE A 91 0.14 13.33 -10.32
CA ILE A 91 -1.26 12.92 -10.19
C ILE A 91 -2.11 14.02 -10.82
N LYS A 92 -2.94 13.66 -11.79
CA LYS A 92 -3.82 14.58 -12.53
C LYS A 92 -5.26 14.19 -12.31
N VAL A 93 -6.07 15.13 -11.85
CA VAL A 93 -7.52 14.98 -11.86
C VAL A 93 -8.00 15.42 -13.24
N LEU A 94 -8.61 14.50 -13.97
CA LEU A 94 -9.16 14.73 -15.30
C LEU A 94 -10.66 14.45 -15.28
N ASP A 95 -11.39 14.89 -16.31
CA ASP A 95 -12.82 14.61 -16.45
C ASP A 95 -13.10 13.10 -16.56
N THR A 96 -12.12 12.31 -17.01
CA THR A 96 -12.19 10.85 -17.15
C THR A 96 -11.74 10.09 -15.90
N GLY A 97 -11.49 10.79 -14.79
CA GLY A 97 -11.00 10.21 -13.54
C GLY A 97 -9.59 10.66 -13.16
N VAL A 98 -9.01 10.02 -12.15
CA VAL A 98 -7.68 10.39 -11.66
C VAL A 98 -6.59 9.60 -12.39
N SER A 99 -5.71 10.32 -13.09
CA SER A 99 -4.54 9.74 -13.74
C SER A 99 -3.29 9.87 -12.87
N ILE A 100 -2.59 8.76 -12.67
CA ILE A 100 -1.30 8.69 -11.98
C ILE A 100 -0.22 8.43 -13.02
N ILE A 101 0.82 9.25 -12.99
CA ILE A 101 1.96 9.15 -13.89
C ILE A 101 3.14 8.60 -13.11
N CYS A 102 3.62 7.43 -13.52
CA CYS A 102 4.73 6.74 -12.90
C CYS A 102 5.91 6.63 -13.86
N LYS A 103 7.14 6.74 -13.34
CA LYS A 103 8.35 6.42 -14.12
C LYS A 103 9.03 5.18 -13.58
N ASN A 104 9.46 4.28 -14.46
CA ASN A 104 10.35 3.19 -14.07
C ASN A 104 11.83 3.60 -14.18
N PHE A 105 12.73 2.73 -13.72
CA PHE A 105 14.17 2.95 -13.80
C PHE A 105 14.70 3.01 -15.24
N ALA A 106 13.96 2.46 -16.21
CA ALA A 106 14.25 2.55 -17.64
C ALA A 106 13.70 3.84 -18.29
N LYS A 107 13.32 4.85 -17.48
CA LYS A 107 12.76 6.15 -17.90
C LYS A 107 11.47 6.06 -18.74
N ARG A 108 10.78 4.92 -18.73
CA ARG A 108 9.46 4.79 -19.33
C ARG A 108 8.42 5.37 -18.39
N HIS A 109 7.51 6.15 -18.96
CA HIS A 109 6.37 6.71 -18.25
C HIS A 109 5.17 5.81 -18.47
N TYR A 110 4.43 5.57 -17.39
CA TYR A 110 3.18 4.82 -17.38
C TYR A 110 2.09 5.76 -16.90
N HIS A 111 0.96 5.71 -17.59
CA HIS A 111 -0.28 6.34 -17.17
C HIS A 111 -1.21 5.25 -16.69
N LEU A 112 -1.65 5.36 -15.45
CA LEU A 112 -2.66 4.51 -14.84
C LEU A 112 -3.85 5.39 -14.43
N VAL A 113 -5.06 4.86 -14.60
CA VAL A 113 -6.29 5.46 -14.07
C VAL A 113 -6.53 4.80 -12.71
N PHE A 114 -6.65 5.62 -11.66
CA PHE A 114 -6.76 5.15 -10.27
C PHE A 114 -7.88 4.12 -10.11
N ASP A 115 -9.08 4.44 -10.61
CA ASP A 115 -10.27 3.60 -10.48
C ASP A 115 -10.21 2.30 -11.32
N GLU A 116 -9.27 2.19 -12.26
CA GLU A 116 -9.08 1.00 -13.10
C GLU A 116 -7.93 0.10 -12.59
N CYS A 117 -7.40 0.35 -11.38
CA CYS A 117 -6.24 -0.34 -10.85
C CYS A 117 -6.35 -0.61 -9.35
N LEU A 118 -5.94 -1.80 -8.90
CA LEU A 118 -5.56 -1.99 -7.50
C LEU A 118 -4.14 -1.46 -7.32
N ILE A 119 -3.93 -0.56 -6.37
CA ILE A 119 -2.64 0.12 -6.18
C ILE A 119 -2.01 -0.28 -4.84
N PHE A 120 -0.72 -0.58 -4.88
CA PHE A 120 0.07 -0.93 -3.73
C PHE A 120 1.27 0.00 -3.63
N GLN A 121 1.38 0.75 -2.55
CA GLN A 121 2.48 1.70 -2.31
C GLN A 121 3.52 1.09 -1.39
N LYS A 122 4.81 1.18 -1.77
CA LYS A 122 5.90 0.66 -0.94
C LYS A 122 6.05 1.50 0.32
N LEU A 123 6.10 0.82 1.47
CA LEU A 123 6.43 1.43 2.76
C LEU A 123 7.90 1.85 2.79
N THR A 124 8.17 2.97 3.42
CA THR A 124 9.52 3.41 3.75
C THR A 124 10.09 2.66 4.95
N ASP A 125 11.41 2.69 5.06
CA ASP A 125 12.10 2.14 6.23
C ASP A 125 11.60 2.77 7.54
N GLN A 126 11.27 4.07 7.54
CA GLN A 126 10.71 4.74 8.71
C GLN A 126 9.29 4.26 9.05
N GLU A 127 8.41 4.10 8.05
CA GLU A 127 7.07 3.54 8.23
C GLU A 127 7.14 2.08 8.70
N GLN A 128 8.08 1.28 8.18
CA GLN A 128 8.30 -0.10 8.61
C GLN A 128 8.76 -0.21 10.06
N VAL A 129 9.67 0.68 10.49
CA VAL A 129 10.10 0.76 11.90
C VAL A 129 8.93 1.15 12.80
N LEU A 130 8.12 2.12 12.38
CA LEU A 130 6.92 2.53 13.12
C LEU A 130 5.92 1.39 13.26
N LEU A 131 5.61 0.69 12.16
CA LEU A 131 4.73 -0.48 12.15
C LEU A 131 5.24 -1.60 13.06
N SER A 132 6.54 -1.83 13.08
CA SER A 132 7.15 -2.84 13.95
C SER A 132 6.99 -2.47 15.43
N ALA A 133 7.14 -1.19 15.78
CA ALA A 133 6.89 -0.71 17.13
C ALA A 133 5.41 -0.84 17.53
N LEU A 134 4.48 -0.55 16.61
CA LEU A 134 3.04 -0.72 16.83
C LEU A 134 2.66 -2.20 17.04
N ASP A 135 3.20 -3.13 16.24
CA ASP A 135 2.97 -4.57 16.43
C ASP A 135 3.45 -5.06 17.82
N HIS A 136 4.59 -4.55 18.29
CA HIS A 136 5.09 -4.87 19.63
C HIS A 136 4.14 -4.40 20.73
N LEU A 137 3.50 -3.25 20.57
CA LEU A 137 2.53 -2.71 21.53
C LEU A 137 1.22 -3.50 21.51
N ASP A 138 0.70 -3.83 20.32
CA ASP A 138 -0.52 -4.64 20.18
C ASP A 138 -0.36 -6.03 20.82
N SER A 139 0.79 -6.69 20.59
CA SER A 139 1.06 -7.98 21.22
C SER A 139 1.17 -7.91 22.74
N THR A 140 1.59 -6.78 23.32
CA THR A 140 1.65 -6.61 24.78
C THR A 140 0.27 -6.39 25.40
N ASN A 141 -0.62 -5.67 24.71
CA ASN A 141 -1.99 -5.41 25.16
C ASN A 141 -2.87 -6.68 25.15
N GLU A 142 -2.60 -7.66 24.30
CA GLU A 142 -3.33 -8.96 24.31
C GLU A 142 -3.00 -9.84 25.55
N HIS A 143 -1.97 -9.50 26.33
CA HIS A 143 -1.49 -10.28 27.48
C HIS A 143 -1.79 -9.66 28.85
N THR A 144 -2.61 -8.60 28.90
CA THR A 144 -3.11 -7.93 30.11
C THR A 144 -4.62 -7.91 30.13
#